data_AF-A0A1M5NBI7-F1
#
_entry.id   AF-A0A1M5NBI7-F1
#
_cell.length_a   1.000
_cell.length_b   1.000
_cell.length_c   1.000
_cell.angle_alpha   90.00
_cell.angle_beta   90.00
_cell.angle_gamma   90.00
#
_symmetry.space_group_name_H-M   'P 1'
#
loop_
_entity.id
_entity.type
_entity.pdbx_description
1 polymer ?
#
loop_
_entity_poly.entity_id
_entity_poly.type
_entity_poly.pdbx_seq_one_letter_code
_entity_poly.pdbx_strand_id
1 'polypeptide(L)'
;MKQSLLILALLLFFSNGTAQDAQIPSSKYVCPPCDLPCDEDEHDEPGKCSYCNMTLIKKDEVKTVAFYLQDRVEVLDFAGPMEVLAYAGFNVFTVSATEDPIKSQGILKVLPDYTIENAPKADILAFFGGNASSAAKNEKVIEWVQNQENVEYYFSVCTGAFILAEAGILDGKTATTFHNSLDNLQEQYPKINVKKNVRFVDNGQVVTTAGISAGIDGALHLVAKLRGLNEAKRIAFTMEYDNWRLGNGLILTKDNPYHRVKPIPELTAYEGIYEYKDGSEIDVKLNGRDGGLYAIIKEIPYPIYHENEDVFSDIGNDPIYFKRNESGAIIGYTLSQEGTLYKRL
;
A
#
# COMPACT_ATOMS: atom_id res chain seq x y z
N MET A 1 -27.30 39.20 -69.59
CA MET A 1 -26.60 38.12 -70.32
C MET A 1 -25.75 37.39 -69.29
N LYS A 2 -25.99 36.07 -69.08
CA LYS A 2 -25.55 35.24 -67.93
C LYS A 2 -26.18 35.70 -66.58
N GLN A 3 -26.95 34.90 -65.82
CA GLN A 3 -26.67 33.60 -65.16
C GLN A 3 -25.51 33.71 -64.16
N SER A 4 -25.55 33.31 -62.88
CA SER A 4 -26.59 32.79 -61.95
C SER A 4 -26.10 33.10 -60.51
N LEU A 5 -26.73 32.78 -59.36
CA LEU A 5 -27.87 31.91 -58.98
C LEU A 5 -28.56 32.51 -57.71
N LEU A 6 -29.59 31.84 -57.17
CA LEU A 6 -30.19 32.08 -55.84
C LEU A 6 -29.44 31.30 -54.73
N ILE A 7 -29.62 31.71 -53.47
CA ILE A 7 -30.28 30.87 -52.44
C ILE A 7 -30.86 31.74 -51.30
N LEU A 8 -31.96 31.23 -50.75
CA LEU A 8 -32.91 31.89 -49.85
C LEU A 8 -32.37 32.02 -48.41
N ALA A 9 -32.54 33.18 -47.78
CA ALA A 9 -32.29 33.35 -46.34
C ALA A 9 -33.54 32.91 -45.55
N LEU A 10 -33.41 31.92 -44.67
CA LEU A 10 -34.43 31.56 -43.68
C LEU A 10 -33.93 31.92 -42.28
N LEU A 11 -34.58 32.89 -41.64
CA LEU A 11 -34.38 33.22 -40.23
C LEU A 11 -35.14 32.22 -39.36
N LEU A 12 -34.42 31.42 -38.57
CA LEU A 12 -34.99 30.67 -37.46
C LEU A 12 -34.43 31.21 -36.14
N PHE A 13 -35.33 31.76 -35.32
CA PHE A 13 -35.04 32.17 -33.96
C PHE A 13 -34.74 30.94 -33.11
N PHE A 14 -33.51 30.84 -32.59
CA PHE A 14 -33.24 29.96 -31.45
C PHE A 14 -33.41 30.76 -30.17
N SER A 15 -34.33 30.29 -29.33
CA SER A 15 -34.59 30.82 -28.00
C SER A 15 -33.42 30.53 -27.05
N ASN A 16 -32.99 31.53 -26.28
CA ASN A 16 -32.05 31.35 -25.19
C ASN A 16 -32.67 30.46 -24.09
N GLY A 17 -32.44 29.16 -24.18
CA GLY A 17 -32.57 28.24 -23.04
C GLY A 17 -31.25 28.24 -22.30
N THR A 18 -31.20 28.82 -21.10
CA THR A 18 -30.07 28.65 -20.18
C THR A 18 -30.04 27.20 -19.71
N ALA A 19 -29.25 26.36 -20.39
CA ALA A 19 -28.75 25.16 -19.76
C ALA A 19 -27.93 25.62 -18.56
N GLN A 20 -28.37 25.28 -17.34
CA GLN A 20 -27.45 25.23 -16.23
C GLN A 20 -26.46 24.12 -16.58
N ASP A 21 -25.16 24.44 -16.62
CA ASP A 21 -24.13 23.41 -16.61
C ASP A 21 -24.35 22.59 -15.33
N ALA A 22 -24.94 21.40 -15.51
CA ALA A 22 -24.96 20.39 -14.48
C ALA A 22 -23.50 19.98 -14.29
N GLN A 23 -22.87 20.59 -13.30
CA GLN A 23 -21.48 20.39 -12.94
C GLN A 23 -21.26 18.89 -12.74
N ILE A 24 -20.65 18.26 -13.75
CA ILE A 24 -20.40 16.82 -13.75
C ILE A 24 -19.64 16.52 -12.46
N PRO A 25 -20.11 15.57 -11.62
CA PRO A 25 -19.39 15.21 -10.41
C PRO A 25 -17.94 14.90 -10.78
N SER A 26 -17.00 15.58 -10.13
CA SER A 26 -15.60 15.17 -10.25
C SER A 26 -15.49 13.79 -9.63
N SER A 27 -15.05 12.81 -10.41
CA SER A 27 -14.76 11.46 -9.95
C SER A 27 -14.00 11.49 -8.63
N LYS A 28 -14.37 10.63 -7.68
CA LYS A 28 -13.76 10.59 -6.36
C LYS A 28 -12.78 9.44 -6.19
N TYR A 29 -12.93 8.39 -7.00
CA TYR A 29 -12.19 7.15 -6.91
C TYR A 29 -11.58 6.80 -8.26
N VAL A 30 -10.48 6.05 -8.22
CA VAL A 30 -9.79 5.48 -9.39
C VAL A 30 -9.50 4.02 -9.13
N CYS A 31 -9.23 3.26 -10.19
CA CYS A 31 -8.58 1.97 -10.02
C CYS A 31 -7.17 2.20 -9.43
N PRO A 32 -6.74 1.40 -8.43
CA PRO A 32 -5.31 1.30 -8.12
C PRO A 32 -4.55 0.79 -9.36
N PRO A 33 -3.32 1.28 -9.64
CA PRO A 33 -2.53 0.90 -10.81
C PRO A 33 -2.50 -0.62 -11.06
N CYS A 34 -3.19 -1.03 -12.11
CA CYS A 34 -3.46 -2.42 -12.48
C CYS A 34 -2.65 -2.89 -13.71
N ASP A 35 -1.99 -1.99 -14.45
CA ASP A 35 -1.38 -2.19 -15.79
C ASP A 35 -2.35 -2.85 -16.79
N LEU A 36 -3.61 -2.43 -16.68
CA LEU A 36 -4.73 -2.88 -17.48
C LEU A 36 -5.58 -1.65 -17.85
N PRO A 37 -6.52 -1.76 -18.81
CA PRO A 37 -7.36 -0.62 -19.20
C PRO A 37 -8.16 0.04 -18.06
N CYS A 38 -8.27 -0.61 -16.88
CA CYS A 38 -8.84 -0.02 -15.68
C CYS A 38 -8.10 1.21 -15.14
N ASP A 39 -6.84 1.44 -15.51
CA ASP A 39 -6.06 2.58 -14.99
C ASP A 39 -6.52 3.94 -15.54
N GLU A 40 -7.27 3.94 -16.64
CA GLU A 40 -7.93 5.14 -17.18
C GLU A 40 -9.37 5.33 -16.65
N ASP A 41 -9.92 4.35 -15.91
CA ASP A 41 -11.27 4.40 -15.38
C ASP A 41 -11.37 5.24 -14.10
N GLU A 42 -12.33 6.18 -14.09
CA GLU A 42 -12.67 6.98 -12.92
C GLU A 42 -14.08 6.64 -12.40
N HIS A 43 -14.27 6.71 -11.08
CA HIS A 43 -15.51 6.28 -10.42
C HIS A 43 -16.01 7.31 -9.39
N ASP A 44 -17.33 7.47 -9.28
CA ASP A 44 -17.97 8.40 -8.34
C ASP A 44 -18.19 7.82 -6.94
N GLU A 45 -18.29 6.50 -6.84
CA GLU A 45 -18.65 5.74 -5.64
C GLU A 45 -17.54 4.74 -5.27
N PRO A 46 -17.37 4.40 -3.98
CA PRO A 46 -16.44 3.35 -3.55
C PRO A 46 -16.93 1.96 -4.00
N GLY A 47 -16.00 1.03 -4.19
CA GLY A 47 -16.33 -0.35 -4.56
C GLY A 47 -15.12 -1.12 -5.07
N LYS A 48 -15.35 -2.05 -5.99
CA LYS A 48 -14.32 -2.78 -6.72
C LYS A 48 -14.38 -2.40 -8.20
N CYS A 49 -13.22 -2.30 -8.84
CA CYS A 49 -13.14 -2.15 -10.29
C CYS A 49 -13.79 -3.37 -10.97
N SER A 50 -14.69 -3.15 -11.92
CA SER A 50 -15.37 -4.22 -12.65
C SER A 50 -14.47 -5.01 -13.60
N TYR A 51 -13.26 -4.52 -13.87
CA TYR A 51 -12.27 -5.15 -14.76
C TYR A 51 -11.28 -6.04 -13.99
N CYS A 52 -10.53 -5.46 -13.04
CA CYS A 52 -9.48 -6.17 -12.28
C CYS A 52 -9.94 -6.69 -10.90
N ASN A 53 -11.15 -6.33 -10.45
CA ASN A 53 -11.70 -6.66 -9.13
C ASN A 53 -10.91 -6.12 -7.92
N MET A 54 -9.95 -5.21 -8.13
CA MET A 54 -9.26 -4.48 -7.05
C MET A 54 -10.17 -3.45 -6.39
N THR A 55 -9.96 -3.20 -5.10
CA THR A 55 -10.68 -2.15 -4.34
C THR A 55 -10.32 -0.76 -4.88
N LEU A 56 -11.33 0.05 -5.18
CA LEU A 56 -11.15 1.42 -5.67
C LEU A 56 -10.61 2.34 -4.57
N ILE A 57 -9.66 3.21 -4.92
CA ILE A 57 -8.99 4.13 -3.98
C ILE A 57 -9.44 5.55 -4.27
N LYS A 58 -9.59 6.38 -3.23
CA LYS A 58 -9.89 7.81 -3.46
C LYS A 58 -8.74 8.48 -4.21
N LYS A 59 -9.09 9.28 -5.21
CA LYS A 59 -8.15 9.92 -6.13
C LYS A 59 -7.17 10.87 -5.44
N ASP A 60 -7.59 11.54 -4.37
CA ASP A 60 -6.77 12.41 -3.52
C ASP A 60 -5.92 11.65 -2.48
N GLU A 61 -6.17 10.34 -2.29
CA GLU A 61 -5.40 9.47 -1.40
C GLU A 61 -4.42 8.55 -2.15
N VAL A 62 -4.31 8.63 -3.48
CA VAL A 62 -3.30 7.87 -4.25
C VAL A 62 -1.92 8.44 -3.95
N LYS A 63 -0.99 7.58 -3.52
CA LYS A 63 0.38 7.96 -3.17
C LYS A 63 1.36 7.46 -4.22
N THR A 64 2.29 8.31 -4.60
CA THR A 64 3.33 8.07 -5.60
C THR A 64 4.65 7.68 -4.94
N VAL A 65 5.35 6.69 -5.49
CA VAL A 65 6.58 6.14 -4.92
C VAL A 65 7.66 6.01 -5.97
N ALA A 66 8.73 6.81 -5.83
CA ALA A 66 9.93 6.70 -6.67
C ALA A 66 10.88 5.64 -6.08
N PHE A 67 11.02 4.52 -6.78
CA PHE A 67 11.99 3.48 -6.46
C PHE A 67 13.33 3.80 -7.14
N TYR A 68 14.30 4.33 -6.39
CA TYR A 68 15.63 4.59 -6.94
C TYR A 68 16.46 3.29 -7.03
N LEU A 69 16.85 2.92 -8.25
CA LEU A 69 17.57 1.70 -8.58
C LEU A 69 18.96 2.02 -9.19
N GLN A 70 20.02 1.61 -8.50
CA GLN A 70 21.40 1.64 -9.01
C GLN A 70 21.79 0.36 -9.75
N ASP A 71 22.84 0.43 -10.60
CA ASP A 71 23.49 -0.79 -11.09
C ASP A 71 23.92 -1.70 -9.93
N ARG A 72 23.71 -3.01 -10.08
CA ARG A 72 23.87 -4.02 -9.01
C ARG A 72 23.04 -3.75 -7.74
N VAL A 73 21.87 -3.14 -7.86
CA VAL A 73 20.82 -3.24 -6.82
C VAL A 73 20.49 -4.71 -6.53
N GLU A 74 20.13 -5.02 -5.29
CA GLU A 74 19.65 -6.34 -4.84
C GLU A 74 18.20 -6.57 -5.31
N VAL A 75 17.90 -7.67 -6.03
CA VAL A 75 16.56 -7.86 -6.65
C VAL A 75 15.45 -7.81 -5.60
N LEU A 76 15.57 -8.61 -4.54
CA LEU A 76 14.52 -8.78 -3.54
C LEU A 76 14.41 -7.59 -2.57
N ASP A 77 15.44 -6.72 -2.48
CA ASP A 77 15.33 -5.48 -1.72
C ASP A 77 14.27 -4.55 -2.33
N PHE A 78 14.14 -4.48 -3.67
CA PHE A 78 13.15 -3.64 -4.33
C PHE A 78 11.88 -4.41 -4.72
N ALA A 79 12.00 -5.63 -5.25
CA ALA A 79 10.84 -6.39 -5.74
C ALA A 79 9.84 -6.72 -4.62
N GLY A 80 10.31 -7.07 -3.42
CA GLY A 80 9.43 -7.36 -2.28
C GLY A 80 8.57 -6.17 -1.84
N PRO A 81 9.16 -5.00 -1.55
CA PRO A 81 8.40 -3.76 -1.30
C PRO A 81 7.55 -3.28 -2.47
N MET A 82 8.01 -3.45 -3.71
CA MET A 82 7.27 -3.07 -4.92
C MET A 82 5.96 -3.83 -5.01
N GLU A 83 5.99 -5.15 -4.82
CA GLU A 83 4.79 -6.00 -4.81
C GLU A 83 3.79 -5.55 -3.73
N VAL A 84 4.26 -5.32 -2.49
CA VAL A 84 3.40 -4.86 -1.38
C VAL A 84 2.75 -3.50 -1.68
N LEU A 85 3.50 -2.55 -2.23
CA LEU A 85 2.99 -1.21 -2.50
C LEU A 85 2.08 -1.16 -3.73
N ALA A 86 2.35 -1.98 -4.76
CA ALA A 86 1.46 -2.15 -5.90
C ALA A 86 0.11 -2.75 -5.49
N TYR A 87 0.09 -3.83 -4.70
CA TYR A 87 -1.16 -4.38 -4.15
C TYR A 87 -1.90 -3.40 -3.23
N ALA A 88 -1.20 -2.48 -2.56
CA ALA A 88 -1.79 -1.40 -1.78
C ALA A 88 -2.25 -0.18 -2.61
N GLY A 89 -2.16 -0.27 -3.95
CA GLY A 89 -2.57 0.75 -4.90
C GLY A 89 -1.78 2.05 -4.80
N PHE A 90 -0.48 1.95 -4.53
CA PHE A 90 0.45 3.05 -4.70
C PHE A 90 0.89 3.11 -6.17
N ASN A 91 1.04 4.31 -6.71
CA ASN A 91 1.63 4.50 -8.03
C ASN A 91 3.16 4.41 -7.92
N VAL A 92 3.70 3.23 -8.23
CA VAL A 92 5.13 2.92 -8.12
C VAL A 92 5.80 3.09 -9.49
N PHE A 93 6.89 3.86 -9.53
CA PHE A 93 7.74 3.99 -10.72
C PHE A 93 9.21 3.90 -10.36
N THR A 94 10.04 3.47 -11.30
CA THR A 94 11.49 3.29 -11.11
C THR A 94 12.29 4.50 -11.61
N VAL A 95 13.31 4.86 -10.85
CA VAL A 95 14.22 5.98 -11.14
C VAL A 95 15.66 5.50 -11.08
N SER A 96 16.52 6.05 -11.92
CA SER A 96 17.93 5.67 -12.06
C SER A 96 18.82 6.88 -12.33
N ALA A 97 20.15 6.70 -12.29
CA ALA A 97 21.07 7.77 -12.70
C ALA A 97 21.10 8.01 -14.23
N THR A 98 20.81 7.00 -15.05
CA THR A 98 20.82 7.05 -16.52
C THR A 98 19.81 6.05 -17.11
N GLU A 99 19.36 6.26 -18.34
CA GLU A 99 18.43 5.35 -19.06
C GLU A 99 19.02 3.95 -19.37
N ASP A 100 20.27 3.69 -18.99
CA ASP A 100 20.95 2.42 -19.24
C ASP A 100 20.31 1.26 -18.45
N PRO A 101 20.16 0.06 -19.04
CA PRO A 101 19.64 -1.10 -18.31
C PRO A 101 20.48 -1.49 -17.08
N ILE A 102 19.87 -1.36 -15.91
CA ILE A 102 20.42 -1.73 -14.59
C ILE A 102 20.65 -3.24 -14.55
N LYS A 103 21.88 -3.68 -14.19
CA LYS A 103 22.19 -5.10 -14.06
C LYS A 103 22.12 -5.57 -12.60
N SER A 104 20.90 -5.69 -12.08
CA SER A 104 20.63 -6.13 -10.70
C SER A 104 21.30 -7.49 -10.40
N GLN A 105 22.11 -7.49 -9.34
CA GLN A 105 23.01 -8.58 -8.91
C GLN A 105 23.88 -9.24 -10.02
N GLY A 106 24.02 -8.60 -11.18
CA GLY A 106 24.68 -9.20 -12.35
C GLY A 106 23.84 -10.25 -13.10
N ILE A 107 22.57 -10.45 -12.73
CA ILE A 107 21.67 -11.50 -13.25
C ILE A 107 20.50 -10.89 -14.03
N LEU A 108 19.66 -10.10 -13.36
CA LEU A 108 18.46 -9.48 -13.94
C LEU A 108 18.82 -8.16 -14.62
N LYS A 109 18.18 -7.86 -15.75
CA LYS A 109 18.19 -6.53 -16.35
C LYS A 109 16.87 -5.84 -16.05
N VAL A 110 16.93 -4.61 -15.54
CA VAL A 110 15.78 -3.73 -15.35
C VAL A 110 16.01 -2.50 -16.23
N LEU A 111 15.02 -2.14 -17.05
CA LEU A 111 15.00 -0.83 -17.72
C LEU A 111 14.28 0.13 -16.76
N PRO A 112 14.89 1.26 -16.36
CA PRO A 112 14.23 2.21 -15.50
C PRO A 112 13.20 3.03 -16.30
N ASP A 113 12.09 3.40 -15.65
CA ASP A 113 11.05 4.24 -16.26
C ASP A 113 11.54 5.68 -16.45
N TYR A 114 12.32 6.17 -15.48
CA TYR A 114 12.86 7.52 -15.45
C TYR A 114 14.33 7.58 -15.01
N THR A 115 14.95 8.71 -15.32
CA THR A 115 16.23 9.14 -14.74
C THR A 115 16.00 10.19 -13.65
N ILE A 116 17.00 10.46 -12.83
CA ILE A 116 17.02 11.59 -11.90
C ILE A 116 16.82 12.96 -12.58
N GLU A 117 17.01 13.08 -13.90
CA GLU A 117 16.84 14.35 -14.63
C GLU A 117 15.40 14.56 -15.15
N ASN A 118 14.58 13.50 -15.25
CA ASN A 118 13.20 13.57 -15.78
C ASN A 118 12.13 12.86 -14.93
N ALA A 119 12.49 12.28 -13.78
CA ALA A 119 11.54 11.65 -12.86
C ALA A 119 10.45 12.65 -12.37
N PRO A 120 9.17 12.22 -12.33
CA PRO A 120 8.12 13.03 -11.72
C PRO A 120 8.31 13.13 -10.19
N LYS A 121 7.64 14.10 -9.58
CA LYS A 121 7.61 14.23 -8.10
C LYS A 121 6.94 13.00 -7.48
N ALA A 122 7.42 12.59 -6.30
CA ALA A 122 6.85 11.49 -5.53
C ALA A 122 6.57 11.88 -4.08
N ASP A 123 5.48 11.37 -3.51
CA ASP A 123 5.18 11.47 -2.08
C ASP A 123 6.21 10.68 -1.23
N ILE A 124 6.77 9.61 -1.80
CA ILE A 124 7.66 8.67 -1.12
C ILE A 124 8.88 8.38 -2.00
N LEU A 125 10.08 8.48 -1.42
CA LEU A 125 11.33 8.02 -2.06
C LEU A 125 11.82 6.72 -1.42
N ALA A 126 12.12 5.71 -2.23
CA ALA A 126 12.53 4.39 -1.78
C ALA A 126 13.92 4.00 -2.31
N PHE A 127 14.80 3.54 -1.41
CA PHE A 127 16.22 3.25 -1.70
C PHE A 127 16.63 1.84 -1.28
N PHE A 128 17.41 1.16 -2.11
CA PHE A 128 17.64 -0.28 -1.96
C PHE A 128 19.13 -0.62 -1.86
N GLY A 129 19.45 -1.82 -1.38
CA GLY A 129 20.81 -2.27 -1.15
C GLY A 129 21.51 -2.83 -2.39
N GLY A 130 22.42 -3.77 -2.17
CA GLY A 130 23.45 -4.10 -3.15
C GLY A 130 24.47 -2.96 -3.20
N ASN A 131 24.74 -2.40 -4.39
CA ASN A 131 25.78 -1.38 -4.61
C ASN A 131 25.40 0.06 -4.18
N ALA A 132 24.61 0.21 -3.12
CA ALA A 132 24.12 1.50 -2.62
C ALA A 132 25.25 2.49 -2.28
N SER A 133 26.42 2.01 -1.84
CA SER A 133 27.59 2.87 -1.57
C SER A 133 28.16 3.57 -2.81
N SER A 134 27.91 3.06 -4.02
CA SER A 134 28.25 3.77 -5.26
C SER A 134 27.25 4.86 -5.61
N ALA A 135 25.95 4.62 -5.34
CA ALA A 135 24.92 5.65 -5.50
C ALA A 135 25.08 6.79 -4.48
N ALA A 136 25.42 6.46 -3.22
CA ALA A 136 25.74 7.46 -2.20
C ALA A 136 26.90 8.38 -2.62
N LYS A 137 27.93 7.84 -3.30
CA LYS A 137 29.08 8.61 -3.80
C LYS A 137 28.81 9.38 -5.11
N ASN A 138 27.60 9.32 -5.65
CA ASN A 138 27.24 10.03 -6.87
C ASN A 138 26.58 11.36 -6.50
N GLU A 139 27.33 12.46 -6.62
CA GLU A 139 26.90 13.82 -6.27
C GLU A 139 25.54 14.17 -6.91
N LYS A 140 25.33 13.86 -8.20
CA LYS A 140 24.05 14.08 -8.89
C LYS A 140 22.86 13.36 -8.24
N VAL A 141 23.08 12.14 -7.73
CA VAL A 141 22.02 11.35 -7.09
C VAL A 141 21.69 11.96 -5.73
N ILE A 142 22.70 12.36 -4.96
CA ILE A 142 22.49 13.01 -3.65
C ILE A 142 21.81 14.37 -3.82
N GLU A 143 22.25 15.19 -4.78
CA GLU A 143 21.57 16.44 -5.15
C GLU A 143 20.11 16.19 -5.56
N TRP A 144 19.84 15.16 -6.38
CA TRP A 144 18.46 14.81 -6.75
C TRP A 144 17.59 14.47 -5.53
N VAL A 145 18.10 13.69 -4.57
CA VAL A 145 17.37 13.36 -3.32
C VAL A 145 17.12 14.62 -2.48
N GLN A 146 18.12 15.49 -2.34
CA GLN A 146 18.03 16.72 -1.53
C GLN A 146 17.10 17.77 -2.15
N ASN A 147 16.97 17.78 -3.48
CA ASN A 147 16.12 18.73 -4.21
C ASN A 147 14.65 18.27 -4.35
N GLN A 148 14.25 17.10 -3.82
CA GLN A 148 12.85 16.69 -3.86
C GLN A 148 11.98 17.49 -2.88
N GLU A 149 10.95 18.14 -3.42
CA GLU A 149 9.96 18.89 -2.63
C GLU A 149 8.78 18.01 -2.22
N ASN A 150 8.21 18.28 -1.03
CA ASN A 150 6.99 17.64 -0.51
C ASN A 150 7.05 16.11 -0.31
N VAL A 151 8.25 15.51 -0.20
CA VAL A 151 8.41 14.11 0.18
C VAL A 151 7.89 13.89 1.62
N GLU A 152 6.77 13.17 1.74
CA GLU A 152 6.15 12.84 3.02
C GLU A 152 6.93 11.76 3.76
N TYR A 153 7.38 10.72 3.04
CA TYR A 153 8.10 9.59 3.63
C TYR A 153 9.33 9.17 2.84
N TYR A 154 10.30 8.62 3.56
CA TYR A 154 11.45 7.95 2.97
C TYR A 154 11.44 6.49 3.38
N PHE A 155 11.73 5.60 2.44
CA PHE A 155 11.84 4.17 2.66
C PHE A 155 13.25 3.69 2.28
N SER A 156 13.83 2.77 3.05
CA SER A 156 15.05 2.11 2.58
C SER A 156 15.21 0.68 3.06
N VAL A 157 15.68 -0.20 2.18
CA VAL A 157 16.02 -1.58 2.49
C VAL A 157 17.53 -1.78 2.49
N CYS A 158 18.03 -2.63 3.39
CA CYS A 158 19.42 -3.08 3.36
C CYS A 158 20.41 -1.90 3.40
N THR A 159 21.41 -1.87 2.52
CA THR A 159 22.38 -0.77 2.40
C THR A 159 21.83 0.50 1.72
N GLY A 160 20.57 0.52 1.27
CA GLY A 160 19.92 1.74 0.74
C GLY A 160 19.89 2.90 1.74
N ALA A 161 19.92 2.59 3.05
CA ALA A 161 20.07 3.57 4.13
C ALA A 161 21.31 4.48 4.00
N PHE A 162 22.37 4.04 3.31
CA PHE A 162 23.56 4.88 3.06
C PHE A 162 23.29 6.07 2.12
N ILE A 163 22.34 5.93 1.19
CA ILE A 163 21.95 7.03 0.29
C ILE A 163 21.20 8.11 1.10
N LEU A 164 20.29 7.69 1.99
CA LEU A 164 19.59 8.58 2.92
C LEU A 164 20.53 9.21 3.97
N ALA A 165 21.58 8.50 4.36
CA ALA A 165 22.59 9.00 5.28
C ALA A 165 23.44 10.11 4.64
N GLU A 166 23.96 9.88 3.43
CA GLU A 166 24.76 10.85 2.68
C GLU A 166 23.95 12.10 2.29
N ALA A 167 22.68 11.92 1.91
CA ALA A 167 21.76 13.03 1.67
C ALA A 167 21.42 13.85 2.93
N GLY A 168 21.84 13.42 4.12
CA GLY A 168 21.54 14.08 5.41
C GLY A 168 20.13 13.80 5.93
N ILE A 169 19.32 12.99 5.25
CA ILE A 169 17.93 12.69 5.62
C ILE A 169 17.84 11.92 6.95
N LEU A 170 18.89 11.19 7.33
CA LEU A 170 18.97 10.44 8.59
C LEU A 170 19.67 11.18 9.74
N ASP A 171 20.16 12.41 9.54
CA ASP A 171 20.89 13.15 10.59
C ASP A 171 20.05 13.34 11.86
N GLY A 172 20.58 12.90 13.00
CA GLY A 172 19.89 12.96 14.29
C GLY A 172 18.73 11.96 14.45
N LYS A 173 18.42 11.15 13.42
CA LYS A 173 17.34 10.15 13.46
C LYS A 173 17.84 8.79 13.92
N THR A 174 16.89 7.92 14.27
CA THR A 174 17.15 6.51 14.57
C THR A 174 16.87 5.66 13.33
N ALA A 175 17.76 4.74 12.98
CA ALA A 175 17.68 3.93 11.77
C ALA A 175 18.29 2.52 11.94
N THR A 176 18.05 1.64 10.98
CA THR A 176 18.73 0.33 10.82
C THR A 176 19.19 0.16 9.37
N THR A 177 19.98 -0.88 9.11
CA THR A 177 20.47 -1.26 7.78
C THR A 177 20.80 -2.76 7.76
N PHE A 178 21.41 -3.24 6.68
CA PHE A 178 21.91 -4.62 6.59
C PHE A 178 22.82 -4.97 7.77
N HIS A 179 22.71 -6.20 8.29
CA HIS A 179 23.38 -6.60 9.53
C HIS A 179 24.91 -6.45 9.48
N ASN A 180 25.53 -6.75 8.33
CA ASN A 180 26.98 -6.58 8.11
C ASN A 180 27.42 -5.11 7.89
N SER A 181 26.47 -4.17 7.82
CA SER A 181 26.71 -2.76 7.52
C SER A 181 26.31 -1.81 8.66
N LEU A 182 25.74 -2.34 9.75
CA LEU A 182 25.30 -1.57 10.93
C LEU A 182 26.44 -0.74 11.55
N ASP A 183 27.59 -1.39 11.80
CA ASP A 183 28.75 -0.71 12.39
C ASP A 183 29.35 0.33 11.45
N ASN A 184 29.45 0.00 10.16
CA ASN A 184 29.95 0.91 9.13
C ASN A 184 29.04 2.15 8.95
N LEU A 185 27.71 1.98 9.04
CA LEU A 185 26.76 3.11 9.00
C LEU A 185 26.94 4.01 10.23
N GLN A 186 27.12 3.42 11.41
CA GLN A 186 27.30 4.16 12.66
C GLN A 186 28.63 4.92 12.71
N GLU A 187 29.70 4.35 12.14
CA GLU A 187 31.03 4.96 12.07
C GLU A 187 31.09 6.11 11.06
N GLN A 188 30.56 5.90 9.84
CA GLN A 188 30.58 6.93 8.79
C GLN A 188 29.62 8.10 9.08
N TYR A 189 28.49 7.83 9.73
CA TYR A 189 27.44 8.82 10.00
C TYR A 189 27.11 8.89 11.50
N PRO A 190 28.01 9.44 12.34
CA PRO A 190 27.92 9.36 13.80
C PRO A 190 26.73 10.12 14.42
N LYS A 191 26.01 10.92 13.64
CA LYS A 191 24.75 11.58 14.05
C LYS A 191 23.54 10.64 14.00
N ILE A 192 23.63 9.51 13.30
CA ILE A 192 22.57 8.50 13.23
C ILE A 192 22.63 7.63 14.48
N ASN A 193 21.49 7.39 15.11
CA ASN A 193 21.35 6.41 16.20
C ASN A 193 21.04 5.04 15.58
N VAL A 194 22.08 4.26 15.23
CA VAL A 194 21.91 2.98 14.52
C VAL A 194 21.43 1.89 15.49
N LYS A 195 20.36 1.18 15.11
CA LYS A 195 19.77 0.09 15.90
C LYS A 195 20.06 -1.27 15.29
N LYS A 196 20.70 -2.11 16.08
CA LYS A 196 20.96 -3.53 15.76
C LYS A 196 19.77 -4.39 16.17
N ASN A 197 19.67 -5.59 15.60
CA ASN A 197 18.70 -6.63 15.98
C ASN A 197 17.21 -6.24 15.84
N VAL A 198 16.88 -5.37 14.88
CA VAL A 198 15.50 -4.98 14.52
C VAL A 198 15.27 -5.21 13.02
N ARG A 199 14.09 -5.69 12.60
CA ARG A 199 13.77 -5.84 11.16
C ARG A 199 13.56 -4.50 10.48
N PHE A 200 12.93 -3.55 11.15
CA PHE A 200 12.83 -2.17 10.68
C PHE A 200 12.84 -1.17 11.83
N VAL A 201 13.05 0.10 11.50
CA VAL A 201 12.86 1.27 12.36
C VAL A 201 11.95 2.25 11.62
N ASP A 202 10.85 2.66 12.24
CA ASP A 202 10.04 3.82 11.82
C ASP A 202 10.30 4.98 12.79
N ASN A 203 10.92 6.04 12.29
CA ASN A 203 11.23 7.25 13.06
C ASN A 203 10.23 8.41 12.81
N GLY A 204 9.06 8.12 12.25
CA GLY A 204 8.05 9.10 11.89
C GLY A 204 8.03 9.35 10.39
N GLN A 205 9.11 9.94 9.85
CA GLN A 205 9.23 10.28 8.43
C GLN A 205 9.97 9.19 7.63
N VAL A 206 10.90 8.44 8.26
CA VAL A 206 11.72 7.45 7.55
C VAL A 206 11.47 6.06 8.13
N VAL A 207 11.17 5.11 7.23
CA VAL A 207 11.14 3.68 7.53
C VAL A 207 12.38 3.03 6.92
N THR A 208 13.34 2.69 7.77
CA THR A 208 14.55 1.95 7.36
C THR A 208 14.41 0.49 7.75
N THR A 209 14.77 -0.45 6.89
CA THR A 209 14.73 -1.89 7.16
C THR A 209 16.12 -2.51 7.17
N ALA A 210 16.23 -3.68 7.78
CA ALA A 210 17.37 -4.57 7.60
C ALA A 210 17.39 -5.13 6.15
N GLY A 211 18.20 -6.16 5.90
CA GLY A 211 18.35 -6.71 4.55
C GLY A 211 17.12 -7.44 4.00
N ILE A 212 16.96 -7.36 2.68
CA ILE A 212 16.26 -8.33 1.85
C ILE A 212 14.81 -8.56 2.30
N SER A 213 14.50 -9.68 2.93
CA SER A 213 13.13 -10.01 3.37
C SER A 213 12.59 -9.07 4.45
N ALA A 214 13.42 -8.25 5.09
CA ALA A 214 12.96 -7.20 6.00
C ALA A 214 12.30 -6.02 5.27
N GLY A 215 12.57 -5.85 3.97
CA GLY A 215 11.87 -4.87 3.13
C GLY A 215 10.37 -5.13 3.04
N ILE A 216 9.96 -6.39 2.92
CA ILE A 216 8.54 -6.78 2.86
C ILE A 216 7.81 -6.38 4.14
N ASP A 217 8.35 -6.71 5.33
CA ASP A 217 7.77 -6.29 6.62
C ASP A 217 7.70 -4.76 6.75
N GLY A 218 8.73 -4.05 6.29
CA GLY A 218 8.76 -2.58 6.33
C GLY A 218 7.73 -1.95 5.40
N ALA A 219 7.51 -2.53 4.21
CA ALA A 219 6.50 -2.08 3.27
C ALA A 219 5.09 -2.38 3.82
N LEU A 220 4.85 -3.57 4.38
CA LEU A 220 3.59 -3.90 5.04
C LEU A 220 3.31 -3.00 6.25
N HIS A 221 4.35 -2.61 7.00
CA HIS A 221 4.24 -1.59 8.06
C HIS A 221 3.89 -0.20 7.50
N LEU A 222 4.50 0.21 6.39
CA LEU A 222 4.19 1.48 5.73
C LEU A 222 2.74 1.51 5.20
N VAL A 223 2.27 0.41 4.60
CA VAL A 223 0.85 0.24 4.22
C VAL A 223 -0.04 0.27 5.47
N ALA A 224 0.31 -0.44 6.54
CA ALA A 224 -0.48 -0.44 7.78
C ALA A 224 -0.62 0.96 8.38
N LYS A 225 0.41 1.81 8.22
CA LYS A 225 0.45 3.21 8.66
C LYS A 225 -0.39 4.14 7.78
N LEU A 226 -0.41 3.94 6.46
CA LEU A 226 -1.03 4.85 5.49
C LEU A 226 -2.44 4.43 5.05
N ARG A 227 -2.72 3.13 4.96
CA ARG A 227 -4.01 2.53 4.56
C ARG A 227 -4.73 1.81 5.71
N GLY A 228 -4.06 1.62 6.84
CA GLY A 228 -4.60 0.91 8.00
C GLY A 228 -4.19 -0.57 8.06
N LEU A 229 -4.17 -1.12 9.27
CA LEU A 229 -3.65 -2.46 9.55
C LEU A 229 -4.42 -3.59 8.82
N ASN A 230 -5.74 -3.47 8.72
CA ASN A 230 -6.56 -4.49 8.06
C ASN A 230 -6.24 -4.59 6.56
N GLU A 231 -5.88 -3.48 5.90
CA GLU A 231 -5.47 -3.50 4.49
C GLU A 231 -4.13 -4.20 4.30
N ALA A 232 -3.13 -3.84 5.12
CA ALA A 232 -1.84 -4.54 5.12
C ALA A 232 -1.98 -6.05 5.39
N LYS A 233 -2.93 -6.46 6.23
CA LYS A 233 -3.22 -7.90 6.46
C LYS A 233 -3.89 -8.59 5.27
N ARG A 234 -4.74 -7.90 4.48
CA ARG A 234 -5.29 -8.45 3.23
C ARG A 234 -4.20 -8.65 2.21
N ILE A 235 -3.33 -7.67 2.03
CA ILE A 235 -2.20 -7.75 1.10
C ILE A 235 -1.24 -8.89 1.51
N ALA A 236 -0.89 -8.99 2.81
CA ALA A 236 -0.10 -10.10 3.31
C ALA A 236 -0.76 -11.47 3.04
N PHE A 237 -2.08 -11.59 3.16
CA PHE A 237 -2.80 -12.82 2.81
C PHE A 237 -2.81 -13.10 1.30
N THR A 238 -3.10 -12.09 0.47
CA THR A 238 -3.10 -12.19 -1.00
C THR A 238 -1.74 -12.57 -1.56
N MET A 239 -0.66 -12.09 -0.95
CA MET A 239 0.73 -12.45 -1.29
C MET A 239 1.22 -13.77 -0.66
N GLU A 240 0.34 -14.52 0.05
CA GLU A 240 0.68 -15.72 0.83
C GLU A 240 1.86 -15.51 1.82
N TYR A 241 2.00 -14.29 2.35
CA TYR A 241 3.09 -13.88 3.25
C TYR A 241 2.84 -14.25 4.73
N ASP A 242 2.59 -15.54 4.94
CA ASP A 242 2.16 -16.23 6.17
C ASP A 242 2.99 -16.01 7.45
N ASN A 243 4.18 -15.45 7.33
CA ASN A 243 5.16 -15.30 8.41
C ASN A 243 5.34 -13.85 8.88
N TRP A 244 4.51 -12.91 8.40
CA TRP A 244 4.54 -11.53 8.88
C TRP A 244 4.22 -11.46 10.38
N ARG A 245 5.13 -10.86 11.14
CA ARG A 245 4.94 -10.62 12.58
C ARG A 245 4.57 -9.16 12.78
N LEU A 246 3.30 -8.91 13.10
CA LEU A 246 2.76 -7.56 13.32
C LEU A 246 3.62 -6.78 14.33
N GLY A 247 4.03 -5.56 13.95
CA GLY A 247 4.82 -4.69 14.81
C GLY A 247 6.23 -5.18 15.15
N ASN A 248 6.80 -6.16 14.44
CA ASN A 248 8.13 -6.73 14.69
C ASN A 248 9.29 -5.82 14.20
N GLY A 249 9.25 -4.56 14.61
CA GLY A 249 10.26 -3.53 14.35
C GLY A 249 10.23 -2.47 15.45
N LEU A 250 11.13 -1.49 15.38
CA LEU A 250 11.19 -0.39 16.34
C LEU A 250 10.39 0.81 15.82
N ILE A 251 9.19 0.99 16.36
CA ILE A 251 8.29 2.08 15.97
C ILE A 251 8.43 3.20 17.01
N LEU A 252 8.94 4.36 16.59
CA LEU A 252 9.20 5.51 17.44
C LEU A 252 8.17 6.63 17.27
N THR A 253 7.30 6.52 16.26
CA THR A 253 6.16 7.43 16.08
C THR A 253 5.01 7.10 17.04
N LYS A 254 4.18 8.11 17.33
CA LYS A 254 2.89 7.94 18.02
C LYS A 254 1.86 7.25 17.13
N ASP A 255 2.00 7.39 15.81
CA ASP A 255 1.11 6.86 14.79
C ASP A 255 1.41 5.37 14.52
N ASN A 256 1.39 4.59 15.60
CA ASN A 256 1.65 3.15 15.56
C ASN A 256 0.34 2.41 15.17
N PRO A 257 0.27 1.78 13.98
CA PRO A 257 -0.97 1.15 13.50
C PRO A 257 -1.36 -0.09 14.31
N TYR A 258 -0.45 -0.68 15.07
CA TYR A 258 -0.69 -1.90 15.85
C TYR A 258 -1.37 -1.64 17.21
N HIS A 259 -1.53 -0.38 17.65
CA HIS A 259 -2.21 -0.05 18.91
C HIS A 259 -3.73 -0.30 18.88
N ARG A 260 -4.34 -0.54 17.71
CA ARG A 260 -5.79 -0.70 17.53
C ARG A 260 -6.25 -2.15 17.28
N VAL A 261 -5.43 -3.15 17.63
CA VAL A 261 -5.84 -4.55 17.54
C VAL A 261 -6.79 -4.89 18.71
N LYS A 262 -8.03 -5.32 18.40
CA LYS A 262 -8.99 -5.76 19.42
C LYS A 262 -8.39 -6.92 20.24
N PRO A 263 -8.48 -6.91 21.59
CA PRO A 263 -7.92 -7.99 22.39
C PRO A 263 -8.52 -9.36 22.04
N ILE A 264 -7.67 -10.39 21.92
CA ILE A 264 -8.08 -11.78 21.62
C ILE A 264 -9.28 -12.26 22.47
N PRO A 265 -9.36 -11.99 23.80
CA PRO A 265 -10.52 -12.40 24.60
C PRO A 265 -11.86 -11.88 24.09
N GLU A 266 -11.92 -10.67 23.51
CA GLU A 266 -13.15 -10.11 22.95
C GLU A 266 -13.56 -10.76 21.62
N LEU A 267 -12.60 -11.35 20.89
CA LEU A 267 -12.83 -12.06 19.64
C LEU A 267 -13.37 -13.48 19.85
N THR A 268 -13.14 -14.10 21.02
CA THR A 268 -13.70 -15.42 21.36
C THR A 268 -15.24 -15.48 21.27
N ALA A 269 -15.92 -14.35 21.48
CA ALA A 269 -17.38 -14.28 21.48
C ALA A 269 -18.02 -14.64 20.12
N TYR A 270 -17.27 -14.46 19.04
CA TYR A 270 -17.69 -14.72 17.66
C TYR A 270 -17.31 -16.14 17.18
N GLU A 271 -16.53 -16.91 17.92
CA GLU A 271 -16.15 -18.28 17.52
C GLU A 271 -17.36 -19.22 17.51
N GLY A 272 -17.47 -20.10 16.51
CA GLY A 272 -18.55 -21.08 16.44
C GLY A 272 -18.90 -21.48 15.02
N ILE A 273 -19.88 -22.37 14.91
CA ILE A 273 -20.43 -22.83 13.64
C ILE A 273 -21.59 -21.91 13.25
N TYR A 274 -21.66 -21.54 11.98
CA TYR A 274 -22.72 -20.69 11.42
C TYR A 274 -23.26 -21.27 10.11
N GLU A 275 -24.53 -21.00 9.81
CA GLU A 275 -25.12 -21.19 8.48
C GLU A 275 -24.32 -20.40 7.42
N TYR A 276 -24.29 -20.87 6.17
CA TYR A 276 -23.65 -20.18 5.05
C TYR A 276 -24.60 -20.02 3.85
N LYS A 277 -24.23 -19.12 2.92
CA LYS A 277 -25.11 -18.67 1.81
C LYS A 277 -25.49 -19.75 0.80
N ASP A 278 -24.74 -20.86 0.71
CA ASP A 278 -25.07 -22.02 -0.13
C ASP A 278 -25.76 -23.17 0.65
N GLY A 279 -26.14 -22.92 1.91
CA GLY A 279 -26.76 -23.92 2.79
C GLY A 279 -25.78 -24.85 3.50
N SER A 280 -24.46 -24.67 3.31
CA SER A 280 -23.44 -25.34 4.11
C SER A 280 -23.20 -24.63 5.46
N GLU A 281 -22.29 -25.17 6.26
CA GLU A 281 -21.84 -24.60 7.53
C GLU A 281 -20.43 -24.00 7.38
N ILE A 282 -20.14 -22.91 8.07
CA ILE A 282 -18.80 -22.35 8.23
C ILE A 282 -18.40 -22.32 9.69
N ASP A 283 -17.11 -22.54 9.95
CA ASP A 283 -16.56 -22.63 11.30
C ASP A 283 -15.64 -21.42 11.54
N VAL A 284 -16.11 -20.47 12.35
CA VAL A 284 -15.38 -19.25 12.68
C VAL A 284 -14.53 -19.51 13.92
N LYS A 285 -13.20 -19.37 13.81
CA LYS A 285 -12.24 -19.69 14.86
C LYS A 285 -11.15 -18.64 15.00
N LEU A 286 -10.62 -18.51 16.21
CA LEU A 286 -9.38 -17.78 16.46
C LEU A 286 -8.17 -18.55 15.93
N ASN A 287 -7.33 -17.86 15.18
CA ASN A 287 -6.03 -18.36 14.79
C ASN A 287 -4.99 -18.04 15.87
N GLY A 288 -4.46 -19.07 16.51
CA GLY A 288 -3.45 -18.94 17.56
C GLY A 288 -2.09 -18.38 17.11
N ARG A 289 -1.84 -18.20 15.80
CA ARG A 289 -0.59 -17.62 15.26
C ARG A 289 -0.60 -16.09 15.33
N ASP A 290 -1.70 -15.44 14.93
CA ASP A 290 -1.79 -13.99 14.74
C ASP A 290 -2.88 -13.32 15.60
N GLY A 291 -3.72 -14.10 16.28
CA GLY A 291 -4.84 -13.61 17.09
C GLY A 291 -6.04 -13.11 16.28
N GLY A 292 -6.06 -13.34 14.96
CA GLY A 292 -7.18 -13.00 14.08
C GLY A 292 -8.30 -14.05 14.12
N LEU A 293 -9.49 -13.67 13.66
CA LEU A 293 -10.57 -14.62 13.38
C LEU A 293 -10.48 -15.09 11.93
N TYR A 294 -10.78 -16.36 11.69
CA TYR A 294 -10.83 -16.99 10.38
C TYR A 294 -12.15 -17.74 10.23
N ALA A 295 -12.82 -17.56 9.09
CA ALA A 295 -13.93 -18.40 8.66
C ALA A 295 -13.36 -19.58 7.85
N ILE A 296 -13.54 -20.79 8.34
CA ILE A 296 -13.15 -22.01 7.63
C ILE A 296 -14.31 -22.39 6.70
N ILE A 297 -14.08 -22.27 5.39
CA ILE A 297 -15.06 -22.54 4.34
C ILE A 297 -14.53 -23.69 3.50
N LYS A 298 -15.20 -24.85 3.55
CA LYS A 298 -14.80 -26.07 2.81
C LYS A 298 -13.32 -26.42 3.07
N GLU A 299 -12.95 -26.47 4.35
CA GLU A 299 -11.59 -26.71 4.89
C GLU A 299 -10.55 -25.60 4.63
N ILE A 300 -10.87 -24.57 3.84
CA ILE A 300 -9.95 -23.45 3.56
C ILE A 300 -10.17 -22.32 4.59
N PRO A 301 -9.14 -21.89 5.34
CA PRO A 301 -9.27 -20.81 6.31
C PRO A 301 -9.13 -19.43 5.64
N TYR A 302 -10.18 -18.62 5.71
CA TYR A 302 -10.18 -17.23 5.23
C TYR A 302 -10.20 -16.25 6.41
N PRO A 303 -9.24 -15.32 6.54
CA PRO A 303 -9.26 -14.33 7.62
C PRO A 303 -10.46 -13.41 7.48
N ILE A 304 -11.04 -13.04 8.63
CA ILE A 304 -12.03 -11.97 8.75
C ILE A 304 -11.48 -10.89 9.68
N TYR A 305 -11.60 -9.63 9.27
CA TYR A 305 -10.94 -8.50 9.90
C TYR A 305 -11.93 -7.72 10.73
N HIS A 306 -11.60 -7.42 11.99
CA HIS A 306 -12.43 -6.58 12.84
C HIS A 306 -12.27 -5.11 12.44
N GLU A 307 -13.36 -4.44 12.08
CA GLU A 307 -13.36 -3.03 11.65
C GLU A 307 -13.82 -2.10 12.78
N ASN A 308 -14.98 -2.38 13.38
CA ASN A 308 -15.53 -1.68 14.54
C ASN A 308 -16.65 -2.51 15.19
N GLU A 309 -16.88 -2.36 16.49
CA GLU A 309 -17.98 -3.02 17.21
C GLU A 309 -18.17 -4.52 16.87
N ASP A 310 -19.29 -4.88 16.23
CA ASP A 310 -19.63 -6.20 15.68
C ASP A 310 -19.54 -6.27 14.14
N VAL A 311 -18.97 -5.24 13.51
CA VAL A 311 -18.67 -5.16 12.08
C VAL A 311 -17.27 -5.72 11.82
N PHE A 312 -17.25 -6.72 10.96
CA PHE A 312 -16.07 -7.34 10.38
C PHE A 312 -16.11 -7.15 8.86
N SER A 313 -15.10 -7.66 8.18
CA SER A 313 -15.01 -7.69 6.73
C SER A 313 -14.17 -8.89 6.28
N ASP A 314 -14.32 -9.32 5.04
CA ASP A 314 -13.56 -10.43 4.48
C ASP A 314 -12.28 -9.98 3.74
N ILE A 315 -11.62 -10.94 3.08
CA ILE A 315 -10.44 -10.72 2.22
C ILE A 315 -10.70 -9.79 1.03
N GLY A 316 -11.95 -9.67 0.60
CA GLY A 316 -12.38 -8.73 -0.43
C GLY A 316 -12.79 -7.37 0.13
N ASN A 317 -12.62 -7.13 1.44
CA ASN A 317 -13.13 -5.94 2.14
C ASN A 317 -14.67 -5.82 2.11
N ASP A 318 -15.40 -6.91 1.83
CA ASP A 318 -16.86 -6.94 1.87
C ASP A 318 -17.32 -7.09 3.35
N PRO A 319 -18.32 -6.32 3.82
CA PRO A 319 -18.64 -6.24 5.24
C PRO A 319 -19.47 -7.43 5.76
N ILE A 320 -19.13 -7.87 6.98
CA ILE A 320 -19.79 -8.93 7.74
C ILE A 320 -20.34 -8.32 9.03
N TYR A 321 -21.66 -8.27 9.18
CA TYR A 321 -22.31 -7.68 10.36
C TYR A 321 -22.76 -8.79 11.30
N PHE A 322 -22.00 -9.06 12.36
CA PHE A 322 -22.48 -9.97 13.40
C PHE A 322 -23.67 -9.34 14.14
N LYS A 323 -24.61 -10.19 14.59
CA LYS A 323 -25.84 -9.77 15.26
C LYS A 323 -25.90 -10.36 16.66
N ARG A 324 -26.33 -9.55 17.63
CA ARG A 324 -26.57 -9.96 19.02
C ARG A 324 -28.05 -10.04 19.34
N ASN A 325 -28.41 -10.88 20.30
CA ASN A 325 -29.72 -10.85 20.96
C ASN A 325 -29.74 -9.84 22.13
N GLU A 326 -30.88 -9.73 22.81
CA GLU A 326 -31.06 -8.85 23.99
C GLU A 326 -30.10 -9.15 25.15
N SER A 327 -29.61 -10.39 25.29
CA SER A 327 -28.61 -10.76 26.29
C SER A 327 -27.16 -10.53 25.83
N GLY A 328 -26.95 -9.88 24.68
CA GLY A 328 -25.63 -9.57 24.13
C GLY A 328 -24.87 -10.76 23.53
N ALA A 329 -25.50 -11.93 23.37
CA ALA A 329 -24.87 -13.10 22.76
C ALA A 329 -24.94 -13.02 21.23
N ILE A 330 -23.86 -13.40 20.54
CA ILE A 330 -23.82 -13.49 19.07
C ILE A 330 -24.75 -14.63 18.61
N ILE A 331 -25.75 -14.29 17.80
CA ILE A 331 -26.78 -15.22 17.27
C ILE A 331 -26.60 -15.54 15.79
N GLY A 332 -25.67 -14.87 15.09
CA GLY A 332 -25.48 -15.01 13.66
C GLY A 332 -24.78 -13.80 13.05
N TYR A 333 -24.77 -13.72 11.72
CA TYR A 333 -24.25 -12.59 10.94
C TYR A 333 -25.11 -12.31 9.70
N THR A 334 -24.94 -11.12 9.12
CA THR A 334 -25.53 -10.74 7.82
C THR A 334 -24.43 -10.19 6.89
N LEU A 335 -24.58 -10.38 5.58
CA LEU A 335 -23.63 -9.87 4.54
C LEU A 335 -24.02 -8.48 3.99
N SER A 336 -25.08 -7.90 4.52
CA SER A 336 -25.47 -6.49 4.37
C SER A 336 -26.21 -6.06 5.65
N GLN A 337 -26.40 -4.76 5.89
CA GLN A 337 -26.98 -4.28 7.16
C GLN A 337 -28.36 -4.91 7.48
N GLU A 338 -29.20 -5.05 6.45
CA GLU A 338 -30.58 -5.58 6.50
C GLU A 338 -30.72 -6.95 5.80
N GLY A 339 -29.60 -7.63 5.53
CA GLY A 339 -29.59 -8.89 4.78
C GLY A 339 -30.09 -10.11 5.55
N THR A 340 -30.15 -11.25 4.86
CA THR A 340 -30.46 -12.56 5.46
C THR A 340 -29.55 -12.84 6.65
N LEU A 341 -30.16 -13.18 7.80
CA LEU A 341 -29.45 -13.65 8.99
C LEU A 341 -29.04 -15.11 8.80
N TYR A 342 -27.74 -15.33 8.71
CA TYR A 342 -27.10 -16.63 8.83
C TYR A 342 -26.87 -16.91 10.31
N LYS A 343 -27.57 -17.89 10.87
CA LYS A 343 -27.57 -18.15 12.31
C LYS A 343 -26.29 -18.81 12.76
N ARG A 344 -25.94 -18.58 14.02
CA ARG A 344 -25.04 -19.42 14.80
C ARG A 344 -25.77 -20.71 15.18
N LEU A 345 -25.11 -21.86 15.03
CA LEU A 345 -25.66 -23.20 15.30
C LEU A 345 -25.29 -23.70 16.71
#